data_AF-A0A6J8CXD1-F1
#
_entry.id   AF-A0A6J8CXD1-F1
#
_cell.length_a   1.000
_cell.length_b   1.000
_cell.length_c   1.000
_cell.angle_alpha   90.00
_cell.angle_beta   90.00
_cell.angle_gamma   90.00
#
_symmetry.space_group_name_H-M   'P 1'
#
loop_
_entity.id
_entity.type
_entity.pdbx_description
1 polymer ?
#
loop_
_entity_poly.entity_id
_entity_poly.type
_entity_poly.pdbx_seq_one_letter_code
_entity_poly.pdbx_strand_id
1 'polypeptide(L)'
;MEHHSLSKGTRTHKIIPILQYQSLSNFVRDLQQLCIYHNKKYKQYCIKHECLICYKCIKEHGKCNAVVPLEDVVSGVKTSKLLQDLETSLKEILENIKRIRQDRETNIKSIQNEAIKITFEIDSIKQEINQHLDTLKDDIVNEVAKISQYHNDVIQKVVSSLIDQEKELTQLCNLQSKVTENDRRLESMVKNKSGKCYHTIDYR
;
A
#
# COMPACT_ATOMS: atom_id res chain seq x y z
N MET A 1 -28.71 13.95 -20.53
CA MET A 1 -29.18 14.12 -21.93
C MET A 1 -28.65 12.90 -22.66
N GLU A 2 -29.42 12.04 -23.31
CA GLU A 2 -30.46 12.33 -24.30
C GLU A 2 -31.55 11.25 -24.27
N HIS A 3 -32.81 11.70 -24.31
CA HIS A 3 -33.95 10.85 -24.57
C HIS A 3 -34.03 10.58 -26.07
N HIS A 4 -33.69 9.37 -26.51
CA HIS A 4 -34.12 8.92 -27.84
C HIS A 4 -35.60 8.55 -27.77
N SER A 5 -36.47 9.49 -28.13
CA SER A 5 -37.89 9.24 -28.33
C SER A 5 -38.06 8.37 -29.58
N LEU A 6 -38.42 7.11 -29.37
CA LEU A 6 -38.78 6.20 -30.45
C LEU A 6 -39.91 6.82 -31.29
N SER A 7 -39.74 6.87 -32.61
CA SER A 7 -40.68 7.48 -33.54
C SER A 7 -42.05 6.79 -33.48
N LYS A 8 -43.14 7.53 -33.76
CA LYS A 8 -44.53 7.02 -33.65
C LYS A 8 -44.79 5.74 -34.46
N GLY A 9 -43.98 5.45 -35.48
CA GLY A 9 -44.08 4.24 -36.30
C GLY A 9 -43.54 2.96 -35.65
N THR A 10 -42.77 3.02 -34.56
CA THR A 10 -42.20 1.81 -33.92
C THR A 10 -43.03 1.26 -32.76
N ARG A 11 -44.10 1.95 -32.34
CA ARG A 11 -44.94 1.56 -31.18
C ARG A 11 -45.71 0.24 -31.37
N THR A 12 -45.74 -0.31 -32.57
CA THR A 12 -46.47 -1.54 -32.92
C THR A 12 -45.57 -2.72 -33.24
N HIS A 13 -44.24 -2.55 -33.23
CA HIS A 13 -43.30 -3.62 -33.58
C HIS A 13 -42.57 -4.15 -32.35
N LYS A 14 -42.73 -5.45 -32.07
CA LYS A 14 -41.96 -6.13 -31.02
C LYS A 14 -40.61 -6.56 -31.62
N ILE A 15 -39.52 -5.94 -31.18
CA ILE A 15 -38.17 -6.34 -31.54
C ILE A 15 -37.85 -7.64 -30.78
N ILE A 16 -37.46 -8.69 -31.52
CA ILE A 16 -37.09 -9.99 -30.93
C ILE A 16 -35.59 -10.20 -31.18
N PRO A 17 -34.79 -10.44 -30.13
CA PRO A 17 -33.37 -10.79 -30.28
C PRO A 17 -33.17 -11.99 -31.21
N ILE A 18 -32.15 -11.96 -32.08
CA ILE A 18 -31.85 -13.03 -33.05
C ILE A 18 -31.72 -14.41 -32.38
N LEU A 19 -31.15 -14.47 -31.18
CA LEU A 19 -31.03 -15.71 -30.41
C LEU A 19 -32.40 -16.30 -29.98
N GLN A 20 -33.41 -15.46 -29.82
CA GLN A 20 -34.78 -15.87 -29.47
C GLN A 20 -35.64 -16.14 -30.72
N TYR A 21 -35.19 -15.74 -31.91
CA TYR A 21 -35.90 -15.97 -33.17
C TYR A 21 -36.12 -17.46 -33.45
N GLN A 22 -35.12 -18.29 -33.11
CA GLN A 22 -35.18 -19.74 -33.30
C GLN A 22 -36.16 -20.44 -32.35
N SER A 23 -36.52 -19.82 -31.22
CA SER A 23 -37.46 -20.35 -30.23
C SER A 23 -38.94 -20.04 -30.53
N LEU A 24 -39.23 -19.28 -31.59
CA LEU A 24 -40.61 -18.95 -31.99
C LEU A 24 -41.29 -20.15 -32.65
N SER A 25 -42.59 -20.31 -32.40
CA SER A 25 -43.39 -21.37 -33.02
C SER A 25 -43.34 -21.28 -34.54
N ASN A 26 -43.36 -22.44 -35.22
CA ASN A 26 -43.32 -22.52 -36.69
C ASN A 26 -44.38 -21.61 -37.33
N PHE A 27 -45.57 -21.52 -36.75
CA PHE A 27 -46.66 -20.64 -37.19
C PHE A 27 -46.29 -19.15 -37.21
N VAL A 28 -45.62 -18.64 -36.16
CA VAL A 28 -45.18 -17.22 -36.09
C VAL A 28 -44.06 -16.95 -37.08
N ARG A 29 -43.21 -17.94 -37.32
CA ARG A 29 -42.11 -17.87 -38.30
C ARG A 29 -42.63 -17.92 -39.75
N ASP A 30 -43.70 -18.66 -40.01
CA ASP A 30 -44.33 -18.80 -41.32
C ASP A 30 -45.21 -17.59 -41.69
N LEU A 31 -45.88 -16.95 -40.72
CA LEU A 31 -46.65 -15.72 -40.94
C LEU A 31 -45.80 -14.56 -41.46
N GLN A 32 -44.54 -14.45 -41.02
CA GLN A 32 -43.62 -13.40 -41.46
C GLN A 32 -43.18 -13.54 -42.94
N GLN A 33 -43.42 -14.69 -43.56
CA GLN A 33 -43.07 -14.95 -44.96
C GLN A 33 -44.20 -14.61 -45.94
N LEU A 34 -45.34 -14.12 -45.45
CA LEU A 34 -46.54 -13.85 -46.26
C LEU A 34 -46.80 -12.34 -46.42
N CYS A 35 -47.24 -11.97 -47.61
CA CYS A 35 -47.69 -10.63 -47.95
C CYS A 35 -48.92 -10.23 -47.13
N ILE A 36 -48.81 -9.13 -46.40
CA ILE A 36 -49.87 -8.63 -45.51
C ILE A 36 -51.19 -8.32 -46.23
N TYR A 37 -51.14 -7.97 -47.52
CA TYR A 37 -52.33 -7.61 -48.31
C TYR A 37 -52.96 -8.78 -49.07
N HIS A 38 -52.16 -9.80 -49.37
CA HIS A 38 -52.56 -10.86 -50.31
C HIS A 38 -52.47 -12.27 -49.73
N ASN A 39 -51.88 -12.41 -48.53
CA ASN A 39 -51.61 -13.67 -47.85
C ASN A 39 -50.88 -14.68 -48.75
N LYS A 40 -49.91 -14.20 -49.55
CA LYS A 40 -49.09 -14.99 -50.48
C LYS A 40 -47.62 -14.82 -50.14
N LYS A 41 -46.81 -15.85 -50.36
CA LYS A 41 -45.36 -15.80 -50.10
C LYS A 41 -44.68 -14.67 -50.85
N TYR A 42 -43.78 -13.97 -50.18
CA TYR A 42 -42.84 -13.06 -50.82
C TYR A 42 -41.90 -13.86 -51.73
N LYS A 43 -41.70 -13.36 -52.95
CA LYS A 43 -40.79 -13.97 -53.93
C LYS A 43 -39.90 -12.96 -54.64
N GLN A 44 -40.21 -11.67 -54.51
CA GLN A 44 -39.49 -10.60 -55.18
C GLN A 44 -39.25 -9.45 -54.21
N TYR A 45 -38.31 -8.60 -54.57
CA TYR A 45 -37.93 -7.41 -53.84
C TYR A 45 -37.98 -6.21 -54.79
N CYS A 46 -38.65 -5.15 -54.35
CA CYS A 46 -38.66 -3.88 -55.09
C CYS A 46 -37.53 -3.00 -54.56
N ILE A 47 -36.49 -2.77 -55.36
CA ILE A 47 -35.32 -1.96 -54.97
C ILE A 47 -35.73 -0.51 -54.72
N LYS A 48 -36.62 0.05 -55.56
CA LYS A 48 -37.06 1.45 -55.45
C LYS A 48 -37.75 1.79 -54.12
N HIS A 49 -38.48 0.83 -53.56
CA HIS A 49 -39.26 1.01 -52.33
C HIS A 49 -38.68 0.20 -51.16
N GLU A 50 -37.55 -0.46 -51.38
CA GLU A 50 -36.84 -1.30 -50.43
C GLU A 50 -37.73 -2.31 -49.68
N CYS A 51 -38.68 -2.95 -50.38
CA CYS A 51 -39.69 -3.80 -49.76
C CYS A 51 -39.87 -5.18 -50.41
N LEU A 52 -40.30 -6.15 -49.60
CA LEU A 52 -40.65 -7.50 -50.06
C LEU A 52 -42.03 -7.51 -50.72
N ILE A 53 -42.15 -8.16 -51.87
CA ILE A 53 -43.40 -8.23 -52.63
C ILE A 53 -43.75 -9.68 -53.05
N CYS A 54 -45.05 -9.98 -53.06
CA CYS A 54 -45.58 -11.22 -53.64
C CYS A 54 -45.97 -11.00 -55.11
N TYR A 55 -46.27 -12.08 -55.83
CA TYR A 55 -46.61 -12.00 -57.26
C TYR A 55 -47.83 -11.12 -57.59
N LYS A 56 -48.76 -10.91 -56.64
CA LYS A 56 -49.91 -10.01 -56.84
C LYS A 56 -49.53 -8.54 -56.72
N CYS A 57 -48.61 -8.21 -55.81
CA CYS A 57 -48.08 -6.86 -55.62
C CYS A 57 -47.30 -6.36 -56.84
N ILE A 58 -46.81 -7.24 -57.70
CA ILE A 58 -46.11 -6.87 -58.95
C ILE A 58 -46.97 -5.95 -59.82
N LYS A 59 -48.31 -6.08 -59.79
CA LYS A 59 -49.19 -5.21 -60.60
C LYS A 59 -49.07 -3.74 -60.19
N GLU A 60 -49.09 -3.47 -58.88
CA GLU A 60 -48.91 -2.13 -58.32
C GLU A 60 -47.46 -1.64 -58.45
N HIS A 61 -46.51 -2.57 -58.33
CA HIS A 61 -45.09 -2.30 -58.52
C HIS A 61 -44.64 -2.40 -59.98
N GLY A 62 -45.53 -2.58 -60.94
CA GLY A 62 -45.17 -2.88 -62.34
C GLY A 62 -44.51 -1.70 -63.04
N LYS A 63 -44.76 -0.48 -62.54
CA LYS A 63 -44.07 0.76 -62.96
C LYS A 63 -42.72 0.96 -62.27
N CYS A 64 -42.36 0.10 -61.32
CA CYS A 64 -41.07 0.10 -60.66
C CYS A 64 -40.15 -0.81 -61.48
N ASN A 65 -39.38 -0.25 -62.39
CA ASN A 65 -38.46 -0.99 -63.28
C ASN A 65 -37.28 -1.70 -62.56
N ALA A 66 -37.36 -1.87 -61.24
CA ALA A 66 -36.30 -2.39 -60.37
C ALA A 66 -36.88 -3.40 -59.38
N VAL A 67 -37.65 -4.36 -59.89
CA VAL A 67 -38.15 -5.51 -59.14
C VAL A 67 -37.30 -6.72 -59.52
N VAL A 68 -36.69 -7.35 -58.52
CA VAL A 68 -35.78 -8.49 -58.70
C VAL A 68 -36.24 -9.69 -57.86
N PRO A 69 -35.89 -10.93 -58.24
CA PRO A 69 -36.10 -12.10 -57.40
C PRO A 69 -35.47 -11.90 -56.02
N LEU A 70 -36.17 -12.35 -54.97
CA LEU A 70 -35.69 -12.19 -53.60
C LEU A 70 -34.39 -13.00 -53.38
N GLU A 71 -34.27 -14.14 -54.04
CA GLU A 71 -33.10 -15.02 -53.98
C GLU A 71 -31.85 -14.30 -54.50
N ASP A 72 -31.99 -13.45 -55.52
CA ASP A 72 -30.89 -12.67 -56.11
C ASP A 72 -30.44 -11.55 -55.17
N VAL A 73 -31.37 -10.91 -54.47
CA VAL A 73 -31.03 -9.91 -53.44
C VAL A 73 -30.33 -10.56 -52.26
N VAL A 74 -30.85 -11.69 -51.77
CA VAL A 74 -30.27 -12.41 -50.63
C VAL A 74 -28.87 -12.93 -50.98
N SER A 75 -28.67 -13.47 -52.18
CA SER A 75 -27.35 -13.91 -52.63
C SER A 75 -26.39 -12.75 -52.82
N GLY A 76 -26.84 -11.63 -53.38
CA GLY A 76 -26.06 -10.39 -53.50
C GLY A 76 -25.64 -9.80 -52.15
N VAL A 77 -26.52 -9.82 -51.15
CA VAL A 77 -26.21 -9.40 -49.79
C VAL A 77 -25.21 -10.36 -49.14
N LYS A 78 -25.39 -11.68 -49.27
CA LYS A 78 -24.46 -12.68 -48.71
C LYS A 78 -23.07 -12.64 -49.35
N THR A 79 -22.99 -12.27 -50.62
CA THR A 79 -21.73 -12.13 -51.36
C THR A 79 -21.19 -10.70 -51.36
N SER A 80 -21.88 -9.78 -50.68
CA SER A 80 -21.47 -8.38 -50.57
C SER A 80 -20.10 -8.29 -49.90
N LYS A 81 -19.12 -7.83 -50.67
CA LYS A 81 -17.75 -7.54 -50.20
C LYS A 81 -17.77 -6.68 -48.93
N LEU A 82 -18.64 -5.67 -48.88
CA LEU A 82 -18.78 -4.77 -47.73
C LEU A 82 -19.14 -5.53 -46.44
N LEU A 83 -20.07 -6.49 -46.51
CA LEU A 83 -20.46 -7.27 -45.33
C LEU A 83 -19.37 -8.25 -44.90
N GLN A 84 -18.65 -8.84 -45.86
CA GLN A 84 -17.51 -9.71 -45.56
C GLN A 84 -16.34 -8.93 -44.93
N ASP A 85 -16.04 -7.74 -45.44
CA ASP A 85 -15.01 -6.86 -44.90
C ASP A 85 -15.38 -6.37 -43.50
N LEU A 86 -16.66 -6.05 -43.26
CA LEU A 86 -17.17 -5.70 -41.93
C LEU A 86 -17.05 -6.87 -40.95
N GLU A 87 -17.45 -8.08 -41.35
CA GLU A 87 -17.33 -9.29 -40.51
C GLU A 87 -15.87 -9.56 -40.14
N THR A 88 -14.96 -9.39 -41.10
CA THR A 88 -13.53 -9.58 -40.92
C THR A 88 -12.96 -8.54 -39.95
N SER A 89 -13.31 -7.26 -40.15
CA SER A 89 -12.90 -6.16 -39.26
C SER A 89 -13.40 -6.38 -37.83
N LEU A 90 -14.65 -6.84 -37.65
CA LEU A 90 -15.19 -7.14 -36.33
C LEU A 90 -14.46 -8.28 -35.64
N LYS A 91 -14.07 -9.33 -36.39
CA LYS A 91 -13.26 -10.44 -35.86
C LYS A 91 -11.87 -9.96 -35.43
N GLU A 92 -11.22 -9.13 -36.24
CA GLU A 92 -9.90 -8.56 -35.90
C GLU A 92 -9.97 -7.67 -34.66
N ILE A 93 -10.97 -6.80 -34.58
CA ILE A 93 -11.20 -5.96 -33.39
C ILE A 93 -11.43 -6.82 -32.16
N LEU A 94 -12.24 -7.88 -32.26
CA LEU A 94 -12.50 -8.80 -31.15
C LEU A 94 -11.20 -9.46 -30.65
N GLU A 95 -10.35 -9.96 -31.55
CA GLU A 95 -9.08 -10.59 -31.19
C GLU A 95 -8.08 -9.59 -30.59
N ASN A 96 -8.04 -8.35 -31.11
CA ASN A 96 -7.22 -7.29 -30.53
C ASN A 96 -7.69 -6.93 -29.12
N ILE A 97 -9.00 -6.83 -28.89
CA ILE A 97 -9.57 -6.57 -27.56
C ILE A 97 -9.23 -7.73 -26.59
N LYS A 98 -9.31 -8.98 -27.03
CA LYS A 98 -8.92 -10.14 -26.20
C LYS A 98 -7.45 -10.07 -25.81
N ARG A 99 -6.56 -9.73 -26.74
CA ARG A 99 -5.12 -9.59 -26.49
C ARG A 99 -4.84 -8.47 -25.51
N ILE A 100 -5.40 -7.28 -25.75
CA ILE A 100 -5.28 -6.13 -24.84
C ILE A 100 -5.76 -6.50 -23.43
N ARG A 101 -6.87 -7.21 -23.31
CA ARG A 101 -7.37 -7.67 -22.00
C ARG A 101 -6.35 -8.59 -21.30
N GLN A 102 -5.82 -9.58 -22.01
CA GLN A 102 -4.82 -10.51 -21.45
C GLN A 102 -3.53 -9.78 -21.04
N ASP A 103 -3.05 -8.84 -21.85
CA ASP A 103 -1.88 -8.02 -21.53
C ASP A 103 -2.13 -7.18 -20.27
N ARG A 104 -3.32 -6.58 -20.14
CA ARG A 104 -3.69 -5.80 -18.95
C ARG A 104 -3.81 -6.66 -17.70
N GLU A 105 -4.40 -7.85 -17.80
CA GLU A 105 -4.46 -8.81 -16.69
C GLU A 105 -3.05 -9.23 -16.23
N THR A 106 -2.13 -9.40 -17.18
CA THR A 106 -0.72 -9.75 -16.91
C THR A 106 0.00 -8.58 -16.23
N ASN A 107 -0.17 -7.36 -16.74
CA ASN A 107 0.42 -6.17 -16.15
C ASN A 107 -0.08 -5.92 -14.73
N ILE A 108 -1.36 -6.14 -14.44
CA ILE A 108 -1.91 -6.01 -13.07
C ILE A 108 -1.18 -6.96 -12.12
N LYS A 109 -1.02 -8.23 -12.50
CA LYS A 109 -0.29 -9.21 -11.69
C LYS A 109 1.17 -8.81 -11.50
N SER A 110 1.83 -8.33 -12.56
CA SER A 110 3.21 -7.86 -12.47
C SER A 110 3.37 -6.68 -11.51
N ILE A 111 2.47 -5.69 -11.58
CA ILE A 111 2.49 -4.52 -10.70
C ILE A 111 2.25 -4.94 -9.24
N GLN A 112 1.32 -5.86 -9.00
CA GLN A 112 1.06 -6.39 -7.66
C GLN A 112 2.28 -7.12 -7.08
N ASN A 113 2.95 -7.94 -7.90
CA ASN A 113 4.17 -8.64 -7.48
C ASN A 113 5.31 -7.66 -7.18
N GLU A 114 5.49 -6.63 -8.01
CA GLU A 114 6.52 -5.61 -7.78
C GLU A 114 6.23 -4.81 -6.49
N ALA A 115 4.97 -4.48 -6.22
CA ALA A 115 4.58 -3.80 -4.99
C ALA A 115 4.88 -4.64 -3.74
N ILE A 116 4.62 -5.96 -3.79
CA ILE A 116 4.98 -6.89 -2.71
C ILE A 116 6.50 -6.90 -2.51
N LYS A 117 7.26 -7.00 -3.59
CA LYS A 117 8.72 -7.03 -3.55
C LYS A 117 9.32 -5.74 -2.96
N ILE A 118 8.84 -4.58 -3.40
CA ILE A 118 9.26 -3.28 -2.85
C ILE A 118 8.94 -3.19 -1.36
N THR A 119 7.75 -3.64 -0.94
CA THR A 119 7.37 -3.64 0.48
C THR A 119 8.31 -4.51 1.31
N PHE A 120 8.65 -5.70 0.80
CA PHE A 120 9.62 -6.60 1.45
C PHE A 120 11.02 -5.98 1.55
N GLU A 121 11.49 -5.34 0.49
CA GLU A 121 12.80 -4.64 0.49
C GLU A 121 12.82 -3.50 1.51
N ILE A 122 11.75 -2.71 1.60
CA ILE A 122 11.60 -1.64 2.60
C ILE A 122 11.69 -2.21 4.02
N ASP A 123 10.96 -3.30 4.31
CA ASP A 123 10.97 -3.93 5.63
C ASP A 123 12.35 -4.51 5.96
N SER A 124 13.03 -5.10 4.99
CA SER A 124 14.40 -5.62 5.15
C SER A 124 15.39 -4.50 5.50
N ILE A 125 15.35 -3.38 4.76
CA ILE A 125 16.21 -2.22 5.02
C ILE A 125 15.92 -1.65 6.41
N LYS A 126 14.63 -1.53 6.78
CA LYS A 126 14.25 -1.06 8.12
C LYS A 126 14.82 -1.96 9.22
N GLN A 127 14.78 -3.28 9.03
CA GLN A 127 15.35 -4.22 9.98
C GLN A 127 16.87 -4.06 10.10
N GLU A 128 17.58 -3.92 8.98
CA GLU A 128 19.02 -3.71 8.94
C GLU A 128 19.43 -2.40 9.64
N ILE A 129 18.71 -1.31 9.38
CA ILE A 129 18.92 -0.02 10.08
C ILE A 129 18.77 -0.18 11.58
N ASN A 130 17.70 -0.85 12.04
CA ASN A 130 17.49 -1.06 13.48
C ASN A 130 18.59 -1.90 14.11
N GLN A 131 19.07 -2.95 13.43
CA GLN A 131 20.20 -3.76 13.92
C GLN A 131 21.48 -2.95 14.06
N HIS A 132 21.77 -2.05 13.11
CA HIS A 132 22.91 -1.14 13.21
C HIS A 132 22.75 -0.15 14.35
N LEU A 133 21.56 0.39 14.57
CA LEU A 133 21.28 1.30 15.69
C LEU A 133 21.43 0.59 17.05
N ASP A 134 20.94 -0.64 17.17
CA ASP A 134 21.09 -1.44 18.38
C ASP A 134 22.56 -1.75 18.67
N THR A 135 23.33 -2.12 17.64
CA THR A 135 24.78 -2.36 17.78
C THR A 135 25.51 -1.09 18.24
N LEU A 136 25.24 0.05 17.60
CA LEU A 136 25.85 1.33 17.97
C LEU A 136 25.48 1.74 19.41
N LYS A 137 24.23 1.52 19.80
CA LYS A 137 23.77 1.78 21.16
C LYS A 137 24.54 0.93 22.17
N ASP A 138 24.68 -0.36 21.90
CA ASP A 138 25.39 -1.29 22.78
C ASP A 138 26.86 -0.91 22.91
N ASP A 139 27.51 -0.53 21.81
CA ASP A 139 28.90 -0.03 21.81
C ASP A 139 29.06 1.21 22.70
N ILE A 140 28.17 2.21 22.55
CA ILE A 140 28.21 3.43 23.36
C ILE A 140 27.96 3.12 24.83
N VAL A 141 26.98 2.25 25.15
CA VAL A 141 26.67 1.84 26.52
C VAL A 141 27.88 1.14 27.16
N ASN A 142 28.56 0.27 26.40
CA ASN A 142 29.75 -0.43 26.86
C ASN A 142 30.91 0.54 27.13
N GLU A 143 31.14 1.54 26.28
CA GLU A 143 32.17 2.56 26.51
C GLU A 143 31.85 3.43 27.74
N VAL A 144 30.59 3.84 27.91
CA VAL A 144 30.16 4.56 29.12
C VAL A 144 30.38 3.72 30.39
N ALA A 145 30.07 2.43 30.34
CA ALA A 145 30.29 1.52 31.47
C ALA A 145 31.78 1.41 31.83
N LYS A 146 32.66 1.27 30.84
CA LYS A 146 34.12 1.23 31.04
C LYS A 146 34.64 2.51 31.67
N ILE A 147 34.24 3.67 31.13
CA ILE A 147 34.63 4.99 31.65
C ILE A 147 34.14 5.16 33.09
N SER A 148 32.88 4.81 33.36
CA SER A 148 32.28 4.88 34.70
C SER A 148 33.03 3.99 35.69
N GLN A 149 33.34 2.76 35.31
CA GLN A 149 34.10 1.83 36.15
C GLN A 149 35.50 2.38 36.47
N TYR A 150 36.22 2.86 35.45
CA TYR A 150 37.55 3.45 35.64
C TYR A 150 37.51 4.62 36.63
N HIS A 151 36.57 5.56 36.47
CA HIS A 151 36.46 6.70 37.37
C HIS A 151 36.03 6.29 38.78
N ASN A 152 35.11 5.33 38.92
CA ASN A 152 34.73 4.80 40.23
C ASN A 152 35.92 4.17 40.96
N ASP A 153 36.75 3.39 40.27
CA ASP A 153 37.95 2.78 40.86
C ASP A 153 38.95 3.84 41.33
N VAL A 154 39.15 4.90 40.53
CA VAL A 154 40.03 6.04 40.90
C VAL A 154 39.47 6.77 42.12
N ILE A 155 38.18 7.11 42.11
CA ILE A 155 37.52 7.80 43.21
C ILE A 155 37.58 6.96 44.48
N GLN A 156 37.33 5.65 44.41
CA GLN A 156 37.42 4.76 45.56
C GLN A 156 38.83 4.77 46.17
N LYS A 157 39.88 4.71 45.36
CA LYS A 157 41.27 4.81 45.86
C LYS A 157 41.54 6.13 46.57
N VAL A 158 41.08 7.24 46.00
CA VAL A 158 41.22 8.57 46.63
C VAL A 158 40.47 8.62 47.96
N VAL A 159 39.23 8.13 47.99
CA VAL A 159 38.42 8.06 49.23
C VAL A 159 39.13 7.23 50.30
N SER A 160 39.65 6.05 49.96
CA SER A 160 40.41 5.22 50.90
C SER A 160 41.64 5.94 51.45
N SER A 161 42.41 6.61 50.58
CA SER A 161 43.58 7.40 51.00
C SER A 161 43.20 8.54 51.94
N LEU A 162 42.10 9.26 51.67
CA LEU A 162 41.62 10.35 52.52
C LEU A 162 41.16 9.83 53.89
N ILE A 163 40.47 8.68 53.93
CA ILE A 163 40.07 8.02 55.17
C ILE A 163 41.31 7.68 56.02
N ASP A 164 42.38 7.18 55.41
CA ASP A 164 43.59 6.84 56.15
C ASP A 164 44.31 8.09 56.68
N GLN A 165 44.39 9.16 55.87
CA GLN A 165 44.89 10.46 56.33
C GLN A 165 44.06 11.06 57.47
N GLU A 166 42.73 10.95 57.41
CA GLU A 166 41.83 11.39 58.47
C GLU A 166 42.11 10.65 59.79
N LYS A 167 42.34 9.34 59.73
CA LYS A 167 42.70 8.54 60.92
C LYS A 167 44.04 9.00 61.52
N GLU A 168 45.06 9.22 60.69
CA GLU A 168 46.38 9.69 61.15
C GLU A 168 46.26 11.06 61.82
N LEU A 169 45.57 12.01 61.20
CA LEU A 169 45.33 13.34 61.77
C LEU A 169 44.57 13.25 63.09
N THR A 170 43.56 12.39 63.18
CA THR A 170 42.80 12.16 64.42
C THR A 170 43.72 11.64 65.54
N GLN A 171 44.64 10.72 65.23
CA GLN A 171 45.62 10.22 66.21
C GLN A 171 46.58 11.32 66.66
N LEU A 172 47.08 12.16 65.74
CA LEU A 172 47.94 13.29 66.05
C LEU A 172 47.24 14.31 66.96
N CYS A 173 45.97 14.66 66.68
CA CYS A 173 45.16 15.53 67.53
C CYS A 173 45.01 14.97 68.96
N ASN A 174 44.80 13.64 69.08
CA ASN A 174 44.71 12.97 70.37
C ASN A 174 46.04 13.01 71.15
N LEU A 175 47.18 12.80 70.46
CA LEU A 175 48.51 12.92 71.08
C LEU A 175 48.82 14.35 71.51
N GLN A 176 48.50 15.33 70.66
CA GLN A 176 48.68 16.75 70.99
C GLN A 176 47.89 17.15 72.24
N SER A 177 46.65 16.65 72.38
CA SER A 177 45.83 16.88 73.58
C SER A 177 46.51 16.33 74.84
N LYS A 178 47.09 15.12 74.78
CA LYS A 178 47.84 14.52 75.90
C LYS A 178 49.11 15.30 76.24
N VAL A 179 49.87 15.74 75.24
CA VAL A 179 51.07 16.57 75.45
C VAL A 179 50.69 17.87 76.14
N THR A 180 49.65 18.56 75.66
CA THR A 180 49.15 19.82 76.23
C THR A 180 48.71 19.65 77.69
N GLU A 181 48.06 18.53 78.03
CA GLU A 181 47.68 18.21 79.41
C GLU A 181 48.91 17.99 80.31
N ASN A 182 49.90 17.24 79.82
CA ASN A 182 51.15 16.99 80.54
C ASN A 182 51.93 18.29 80.80
N ASP A 183 52.04 19.18 79.80
CA ASP A 183 52.68 20.49 79.95
C ASP A 183 51.99 21.31 81.05
N ARG A 184 50.66 21.36 81.04
CA ARG A 184 49.87 22.05 82.07
C ARG A 184 50.13 21.47 83.47
N ARG A 185 50.28 20.15 83.59
CA ARG A 185 50.66 19.48 84.84
C ARG A 185 52.07 19.88 85.28
N LEU A 186 53.06 19.86 84.39
CA LEU A 186 54.43 20.28 84.69
C LEU A 186 54.50 21.73 85.16
N GLU A 187 53.81 22.65 84.48
CA GLU A 187 53.72 24.06 84.88
C GLU A 187 53.16 24.21 86.30
N SER A 188 52.13 23.44 86.66
CA SER A 188 51.57 23.45 88.01
C SER A 188 52.57 22.94 89.07
N MET A 189 53.38 21.94 88.74
CA MET A 189 54.39 21.39 89.65
C MET A 189 55.56 22.36 89.86
N VAL A 190 56.00 23.07 88.82
CA VAL A 190 57.04 24.09 88.91
C VAL A 190 56.58 25.24 89.83
N LYS A 191 55.36 25.76 89.62
CA LYS A 191 54.77 26.81 90.48
C LYS A 191 54.70 26.40 91.96
N ASN A 192 54.36 25.13 92.24
CA ASN A 192 54.28 24.61 93.60
C ASN A 192 55.65 24.41 94.28
N LYS A 193 56.73 24.16 93.52
CA LYS A 193 58.10 24.05 94.07
C LYS A 193 58.73 25.40 94.36
N SER A 194 58.49 26.42 93.54
CA SER A 194 58.96 27.80 93.79
C SER A 194 58.32 28.44 95.04
N GLY A 195 57.21 27.90 95.56
CA GLY A 195 56.56 28.36 96.79
C GLY A 195 57.04 27.73 98.10
N LYS A 196 57.97 26.77 98.08
CA LYS A 196 58.39 26.00 99.28
C LYS A 196 59.83 26.21 99.75
N CYS A 197 60.61 27.10 99.14
CA CYS A 197 61.97 27.43 99.58
C CYS A 197 62.05 28.82 100.24
N TYR A 198 61.45 28.98 101.42
CA TYR A 198 61.89 29.94 102.43
C TYR A 198 61.70 29.30 103.81
N HIS A 199 62.72 28.59 104.29
CA HIS A 199 62.90 28.35 105.72
C HIS A 199 64.07 29.20 106.16
N THR A 200 63.75 30.30 106.82
CA THR A 200 64.67 31.08 107.65
C THR A 200 65.14 30.18 108.79
N ILE A 201 66.44 29.90 108.81
CA ILE A 201 67.12 29.34 109.98
C ILE A 201 67.23 30.48 110.97
N ASP A 202 66.48 30.40 112.07
CA ASP A 202 66.56 31.36 113.16
C ASP A 202 67.69 30.94 114.12
N TYR A 203 68.75 31.76 114.18
CA TYR A 203 69.83 31.64 115.15
C TYR A 203 69.66 32.75 116.18
N ARG A 204 69.10 32.42 117.35
CA ARG A 204 69.50 32.93 118.67
C ARG A 204 68.65 32.38 119.80
#